data_AF-A0A1V4H923-F1
#
_entry.id   AF-A0A1V4H923-F1
#
_cell.length_a   1.000
_cell.length_b   1.000
_cell.length_c   1.000
_cell.angle_alpha   90.00
_cell.angle_beta   90.00
_cell.angle_gamma   90.00
#
_symmetry.space_group_name_H-M   'P 1'
#
loop_
_entity.id
_entity.type
_entity.pdbx_description
1 polymer ?
#
loop_
_entity_poly.entity_id
_entity_poly.type
_entity_poly.pdbx_seq_one_letter_code
_entity_poly.pdbx_strand_id
1 'polypeptide(L)'
;MSACVNLNDMSGFQIDTLVKAVQNTVPMDNGSLVTLGGIVAGNPDVRVVAAPVDVLKDEILLVHSPEIIEINGLRVPLTDVTLFTNPANRPARAYRLRVGDTYTTTDDGFTGTSVLLQYVVPVNGSMKPAVAADLTGNTRLALRVIQKLTVSIGSARVAATQLEVVKA
;
A
#
# COMPACT_ATOMS: atom_id res chain seq x y z
N MET A 1 5.41 -2.60 -13.91
CA MET A 1 6.24 -1.74 -13.05
C MET A 1 5.64 -1.82 -11.66
N SER A 2 6.45 -2.02 -10.62
CA SER A 2 5.92 -1.99 -9.24
C SER A 2 5.66 -0.54 -8.84
N ALA A 3 4.61 -0.34 -8.06
CA ALA A 3 4.25 0.99 -7.61
C ALA A 3 5.27 1.52 -6.61
N CYS A 4 5.65 2.78 -6.76
CA CYS A 4 6.49 3.47 -5.80
C CYS A 4 5.59 4.25 -4.84
N VAL A 5 5.88 4.16 -3.55
CA VAL A 5 5.03 4.76 -2.51
C VAL A 5 5.88 5.55 -1.53
N ASN A 6 5.54 6.83 -1.41
CA ASN A 6 6.06 7.71 -0.38
C ASN A 6 4.98 7.87 0.69
N LEU A 7 5.32 7.49 1.92
CA LEU A 7 4.48 7.76 3.08
C LEU A 7 4.69 9.23 3.45
N ASN A 8 3.65 10.05 3.34
CA ASN A 8 3.74 11.48 3.61
C ASN A 8 3.47 11.71 5.11
N ASP A 9 2.33 12.29 5.48
CA ASP A 9 1.92 12.39 6.87
C ASP A 9 1.08 11.17 7.25
N MET A 10 1.67 10.24 8.00
CA MET A 10 1.06 8.97 8.37
C MET A 10 1.09 8.79 9.89
N SER A 11 -0.08 8.57 10.49
CA SER A 11 -0.23 8.27 11.92
C SER A 11 0.61 7.08 12.38
N GLY A 12 0.83 6.09 11.51
CA GLY A 12 1.66 4.92 11.80
C GLY A 12 3.14 5.21 12.06
N PHE A 13 3.65 6.40 11.74
CA PHE A 13 5.00 6.82 12.16
C PHE A 13 5.06 7.32 13.60
N GLN A 14 3.94 7.72 14.16
CA GLN A 14 3.84 8.25 15.51
C GLN A 14 3.30 7.19 16.49
N ILE A 15 2.62 6.17 15.98
CA ILE A 15 1.94 5.14 16.76
C ILE A 15 2.33 3.75 16.23
N ASP A 16 3.34 3.13 16.86
CA ASP A 16 3.85 1.81 16.46
C ASP A 16 2.78 0.70 16.41
N THR A 17 1.73 0.82 17.22
CA THR A 17 0.65 -0.19 17.23
C THR A 17 -0.14 -0.26 15.92
N LEU A 18 -0.05 0.77 15.07
CA LEU A 18 -0.63 0.83 13.73
C LEU A 18 0.24 0.14 12.69
N VAL A 19 1.48 -0.22 13.03
CA VAL A 19 2.38 -0.97 12.15
C VAL A 19 2.27 -2.46 12.46
N LYS A 20 2.22 -3.29 11.42
CA LYS A 20 2.17 -4.75 11.52
C LYS A 20 3.22 -5.39 10.64
N ALA A 21 3.93 -6.38 11.17
CA ALA A 21 4.69 -7.31 10.38
C ALA A 21 3.74 -8.32 9.75
N VAL A 22 3.79 -8.43 8.42
CA VAL A 22 2.86 -9.24 7.63
C VAL A 22 3.60 -10.12 6.63
N GLN A 23 3.00 -11.23 6.23
CA GLN A 23 3.55 -12.13 5.22
C GLN A 23 2.43 -12.63 4.32
N ASN A 24 2.73 -12.73 3.02
CA ASN A 24 1.83 -13.29 2.02
C ASN A 24 2.53 -14.44 1.28
N THR A 25 1.76 -15.39 0.77
CA THR A 25 2.27 -16.51 -0.05
C THR A 25 2.56 -16.08 -1.49
N VAL A 26 2.08 -14.91 -1.91
CA VAL A 26 2.39 -14.28 -3.20
C VAL A 26 3.20 -13.00 -2.99
N PRO A 27 3.99 -12.57 -4.00
CA PRO A 27 4.66 -11.27 -3.95
C PRO A 27 3.67 -10.11 -3.82
N MET A 28 4.09 -9.03 -3.17
CA MET A 28 3.28 -7.82 -2.95
C MET A 28 4.07 -6.56 -3.27
N ASP A 29 3.53 -5.69 -4.10
CA ASP A 29 4.14 -4.40 -4.34
C ASP A 29 3.87 -3.42 -3.18
N ASN A 30 4.75 -2.47 -2.97
CA ASN A 30 4.44 -1.33 -2.10
C ASN A 30 3.20 -0.60 -2.64
N GLY A 31 2.29 -0.19 -1.77
CA GLY A 31 0.99 0.35 -2.17
C GLY A 31 -0.14 -0.66 -2.24
N SER A 32 0.17 -1.96 -2.13
CA SER A 32 -0.84 -3.01 -2.03
C SER A 32 -1.72 -2.82 -0.80
N LEU A 33 -3.02 -3.02 -0.97
CA LEU A 33 -4.00 -3.07 0.11
C LEU A 33 -4.30 -4.53 0.46
N VAL A 34 -4.21 -4.86 1.75
CA VAL A 34 -4.35 -6.24 2.23
C VAL A 34 -5.22 -6.32 3.48
N THR A 35 -5.76 -7.51 3.74
CA THR A 35 -6.50 -7.81 4.97
C THR A 35 -5.69 -8.73 5.88
N LEU A 36 -5.83 -8.56 7.19
CA LEU A 36 -5.17 -9.41 8.18
C LEU A 36 -5.88 -10.76 8.31
N GLY A 37 -5.12 -11.84 8.14
CA GLY A 37 -5.50 -13.20 8.48
C GLY A 37 -4.91 -13.64 9.82
N GLY A 38 -4.63 -14.93 9.94
CA GLY A 38 -4.05 -15.55 11.14
C GLY A 38 -2.59 -15.18 11.40
N ILE A 39 -1.92 -15.99 12.21
CA ILE A 39 -0.50 -15.87 12.55
C ILE A 39 0.30 -16.84 11.65
N VAL A 40 1.49 -16.43 11.23
CA VAL A 40 2.40 -17.31 10.48
C VAL A 40 2.89 -18.44 11.39
N ALA A 41 2.77 -19.68 10.93
CA ALA A 41 3.22 -20.84 11.71
C ALA A 41 4.72 -20.71 12.05
N GLY A 42 5.06 -20.85 13.33
CA GLY A 42 6.44 -20.71 13.81
C GLY A 42 6.94 -19.27 13.96
N ASN A 43 6.13 -18.26 13.62
CA ASN A 43 6.48 -16.85 13.82
C ASN A 43 5.29 -16.05 14.40
N PRO A 44 5.17 -15.96 15.74
CA PRO A 44 4.01 -15.38 16.41
C PRO A 44 3.82 -13.88 16.14
N ASP A 45 4.88 -13.17 15.78
CA ASP A 45 4.87 -11.72 15.58
C ASP A 45 4.44 -11.32 14.17
N VAL A 46 4.36 -12.28 13.24
CA VAL A 46 4.02 -12.03 11.83
C VAL A 46 2.62 -12.54 11.52
N ARG A 47 1.81 -11.68 10.90
CA ARG A 47 0.45 -12.01 10.47
C ARG A 47 0.41 -12.45 9.01
N VAL A 48 -0.38 -13.47 8.71
CA VAL A 48 -0.71 -13.81 7.32
C VAL A 48 -1.60 -12.70 6.76
N VAL A 49 -1.39 -12.31 5.52
CA VAL A 49 -2.26 -11.36 4.81
C VAL A 49 -2.70 -11.90 3.46
N ALA A 50 -3.84 -11.40 2.98
CA ALA A 50 -4.39 -11.73 1.67
C ALA A 50 -5.02 -10.49 1.01
N ALA A 51 -5.40 -10.62 -0.26
CA ALA A 51 -6.24 -9.63 -0.91
C ALA A 51 -7.56 -9.44 -0.14
N PRO A 52 -8.16 -8.24 -0.13
CA PRO A 52 -9.45 -7.99 0.52
C PRO A 52 -10.54 -8.94 0.04
N VAL A 53 -11.37 -9.46 0.94
CA VAL A 53 -12.48 -10.38 0.59
C VAL A 53 -13.83 -9.68 0.74
N ASP A 54 -14.01 -8.92 1.82
CA ASP A 54 -15.18 -8.07 2.06
C ASP A 54 -14.74 -6.64 2.39
N VAL A 55 -14.60 -5.81 1.36
CA VAL A 55 -14.24 -4.38 1.49
C VAL A 55 -15.21 -3.54 2.33
N LEU A 56 -16.38 -4.06 2.69
CA LEU A 56 -17.33 -3.36 3.57
C LEU A 56 -17.03 -3.60 5.05
N LYS A 57 -16.35 -4.70 5.39
CA LYS A 57 -16.15 -5.14 6.78
C LYS A 57 -14.69 -5.29 7.17
N ASP A 58 -13.84 -5.77 6.27
CA ASP A 58 -12.48 -6.16 6.60
C ASP A 58 -11.61 -4.94 6.91
N GLU A 59 -10.74 -5.05 7.92
CA GLU A 59 -9.70 -4.05 8.16
C GLU A 59 -8.68 -4.10 7.02
N ILE A 60 -8.51 -2.97 6.31
CA ILE A 60 -7.59 -2.84 5.18
C ILE A 60 -6.32 -2.14 5.63
N LEU A 61 -5.17 -2.73 5.33
CA LEU A 61 -3.85 -2.19 5.63
C LEU A 61 -3.08 -1.90 4.33
N LEU A 62 -2.26 -0.86 4.37
CA LEU A 62 -1.36 -0.46 3.30
C LEU A 62 0.00 -1.15 3.47
N VAL A 63 0.44 -1.92 2.49
CA VAL A 63 1.79 -2.52 2.46
C VAL A 63 2.81 -1.46 2.06
N HIS A 64 3.82 -1.27 2.91
CA HIS A 64 4.97 -0.43 2.64
C HIS A 64 6.20 -0.90 3.41
N SER A 65 7.15 -1.48 2.69
CA SER A 65 8.45 -1.88 3.21
C SER A 65 9.56 -0.97 2.68
N PRO A 66 10.67 -0.81 3.42
CA PRO A 66 11.84 -0.11 2.90
C PRO A 66 12.37 -0.81 1.65
N GLU A 67 12.69 -0.03 0.62
CA GLU A 67 13.14 -0.47 -0.70
C GLU A 67 14.63 -0.85 -0.68
N ILE A 68 14.96 -1.84 0.14
CA ILE A 68 16.31 -2.36 0.34
C ILE A 68 16.34 -3.78 -0.18
N ILE A 69 17.34 -4.09 -1.00
CA ILE A 69 17.61 -5.47 -1.44
C ILE A 69 18.82 -6.03 -0.73
N GLU A 70 18.86 -7.36 -0.64
CA GLU A 70 20.01 -8.08 -0.11
C GLU A 70 20.79 -8.71 -1.27
N ILE A 71 22.04 -8.30 -1.44
CA ILE A 71 22.98 -8.89 -2.40
C ILE A 71 24.16 -9.43 -1.60
N ASN A 72 24.40 -10.74 -1.67
CA ASN A 72 25.51 -11.40 -0.97
C ASN A 72 25.55 -11.11 0.55
N GLY A 73 24.38 -11.03 1.21
CA GLY A 73 24.29 -10.73 2.64
C GLY A 73 24.39 -9.24 3.00
N LEU A 74 24.58 -8.36 2.02
CA LEU A 74 24.65 -6.91 2.20
C LEU A 74 23.36 -6.24 1.78
N ARG A 75 22.89 -5.28 2.60
CA ARG A 75 21.76 -4.41 2.30
C ARG A 75 22.20 -3.32 1.35
N VAL A 76 21.72 -3.35 0.12
CA VAL A 76 22.03 -2.37 -0.94
C VAL A 76 20.74 -1.63 -1.30
N PRO A 77 20.75 -0.29 -1.32
CA PRO A 77 19.60 0.48 -1.81
C PRO A 77 19.39 0.20 -3.31
N LEU A 78 18.13 0.11 -3.73
CA LEU A 78 17.81 -0.14 -5.12
C LEU A 78 18.13 1.10 -5.97
N THR A 79 18.87 0.92 -7.07
CA THR A 79 19.11 2.02 -8.04
C THR A 79 17.82 2.40 -8.77
N ASP A 80 16.94 1.43 -8.99
CA ASP A 80 15.62 1.61 -9.60
C ASP A 80 14.54 1.03 -8.69
N VAL A 81 13.88 1.89 -7.92
CA VAL A 81 12.83 1.53 -6.97
C VAL A 81 11.60 0.91 -7.63
N THR A 82 11.42 1.07 -8.94
CA THR A 82 10.29 0.48 -9.68
C THR A 82 10.35 -1.04 -9.84
N LEU A 83 11.51 -1.62 -9.53
CA LEU A 83 11.75 -3.07 -9.53
C LEU A 83 11.54 -3.69 -8.14
N PHE A 84 11.26 -2.86 -7.12
CA PHE A 84 11.08 -3.35 -5.77
C PHE A 84 9.72 -4.03 -5.60
N THR A 85 9.75 -5.27 -5.11
CA THR A 85 8.56 -6.00 -4.68
C THR A 85 8.86 -6.72 -3.38
N ASN A 86 7.87 -6.83 -2.50
CA ASN A 86 7.97 -7.64 -1.29
C ASN A 86 7.86 -9.12 -1.72
N PRO A 87 8.91 -9.93 -1.56
CA PRO A 87 8.90 -11.31 -2.04
C PRO A 87 7.93 -12.17 -1.23
N ALA A 88 7.38 -13.18 -1.89
CA ALA A 88 6.54 -14.19 -1.25
C ALA A 88 7.25 -14.85 -0.06
N ASN A 89 6.46 -15.17 0.97
CA ASN A 89 6.90 -15.88 2.17
C ASN A 89 8.00 -15.17 2.98
N ARG A 90 8.17 -13.85 2.80
CA ARG A 90 9.02 -13.03 3.66
C ARG A 90 8.19 -11.98 4.39
N PRO A 91 8.57 -11.61 5.62
CA PRO A 91 7.93 -10.52 6.33
C PRO A 91 8.09 -9.19 5.57
N ALA A 92 6.98 -8.49 5.45
CA ALA A 92 6.83 -7.13 4.97
C ALA A 92 6.18 -6.28 6.06
N ARG A 93 6.17 -4.95 5.87
CA ARG A 93 5.53 -4.03 6.80
C ARG A 93 4.21 -3.52 6.21
N ALA A 94 3.17 -3.51 7.04
CA ALA A 94 1.87 -2.95 6.68
C ALA A 94 1.40 -1.94 7.73
N TYR A 95 0.66 -0.94 7.26
CA TYR A 95 0.17 0.19 8.04
C TYR A 95 -1.35 0.16 8.12
N ARG A 96 -1.87 0.26 9.34
CA ARG A 96 -3.28 0.57 9.58
C ARG A 96 -3.50 2.04 9.28
N LEU A 97 -4.38 2.28 8.32
CA LEU A 97 -4.73 3.63 7.88
C LEU A 97 -5.72 4.28 8.85
N ARG A 98 -5.54 5.57 9.11
CA ARG A 98 -6.46 6.42 9.87
C ARG A 98 -6.93 7.58 9.01
N VAL A 99 -8.14 8.06 9.30
CA VAL A 99 -8.67 9.26 8.63
C VAL A 99 -7.71 10.43 8.83
N GLY A 100 -7.35 11.10 7.75
CA GLY A 100 -6.36 12.18 7.70
C GLY A 100 -4.94 11.75 7.29
N ASP A 101 -4.64 10.44 7.28
CA ASP A 101 -3.37 9.94 6.77
C ASP A 101 -3.22 10.27 5.28
N THR A 102 -2.01 10.62 4.86
CA THR A 102 -1.68 10.93 3.47
C THR A 102 -0.46 10.17 2.97
N TYR A 103 -0.53 9.73 1.71
CA TYR A 103 0.61 9.12 1.04
C TYR A 103 0.56 9.39 -0.47
N THR A 104 1.72 9.36 -1.10
CA THR A 104 1.86 9.49 -2.55
C THR A 104 2.18 8.13 -3.16
N THR A 105 1.48 7.76 -4.23
CA THR A 105 1.79 6.55 -5.01
C THR A 105 1.88 6.88 -6.48
N THR A 106 2.73 6.19 -7.24
CA THR A 106 2.71 6.26 -8.71
C THR A 106 1.38 5.74 -9.24
N ASP A 107 0.98 6.17 -10.44
CA ASP A 107 -0.31 5.75 -11.02
C ASP A 107 -0.38 4.22 -11.30
N ASP A 108 0.76 3.52 -11.27
CA ASP A 108 0.84 2.06 -11.26
C ASP A 108 0.32 1.42 -9.96
N GLY A 109 0.11 2.18 -8.89
CA GLY A 109 -0.38 1.71 -7.58
C GLY A 109 -1.87 1.41 -7.52
N PHE A 110 -2.64 1.80 -8.53
CA PHE A 110 -4.09 1.56 -8.60
C PHE A 110 -4.54 1.30 -10.04
N THR A 111 -5.75 0.79 -10.20
CA THR A 111 -6.35 0.51 -11.50
C THR A 111 -7.28 1.65 -11.91
N GLY A 112 -7.14 2.14 -13.14
CA GLY A 112 -7.91 3.26 -13.68
C GLY A 112 -7.14 4.59 -13.64
N THR A 113 -7.76 5.65 -14.16
CA THR A 113 -7.17 6.98 -14.20
C THR A 113 -7.70 7.82 -13.04
N SER A 114 -6.83 8.23 -12.12
CA SER A 114 -7.22 9.08 -10.99
C SER A 114 -7.76 10.42 -11.49
N VAL A 115 -8.69 11.02 -10.75
CA VAL A 115 -9.20 12.38 -11.00
C VAL A 115 -9.22 13.12 -9.68
N LEU A 116 -8.90 14.41 -9.71
CA LEU A 116 -8.89 15.24 -8.51
C LEU A 116 -10.25 15.21 -7.81
N LEU A 117 -10.26 15.13 -6.48
CA LEU A 117 -11.45 15.02 -5.61
C LEU A 117 -12.30 13.75 -5.79
N GLN A 118 -11.91 12.82 -6.67
CA GLN A 118 -12.48 11.49 -6.72
C GLN A 118 -11.77 10.54 -5.74
N TYR A 119 -12.13 9.27 -5.77
CA TYR A 119 -11.70 8.29 -4.79
C TYR A 119 -10.88 7.16 -5.42
N VAL A 120 -10.05 6.56 -4.58
CA VAL A 120 -9.40 5.27 -4.79
C VAL A 120 -9.87 4.36 -3.66
N VAL A 121 -10.41 3.20 -4.01
CA VAL A 121 -11.07 2.29 -3.07
C VAL A 121 -10.53 0.87 -3.22
N PRO A 122 -10.49 0.07 -2.14
CA PRO A 122 -10.12 -1.34 -2.24
C PRO A 122 -11.15 -2.12 -3.07
N VAL A 123 -10.71 -3.24 -3.65
CA VAL A 123 -11.54 -4.12 -4.48
C VAL A 123 -11.43 -5.55 -3.96
N ASN A 124 -12.57 -6.24 -3.85
CA ASN A 124 -12.58 -7.66 -3.46
C ASN A 124 -11.75 -8.50 -4.43
N GLY A 125 -10.88 -9.34 -3.89
CA GLY A 125 -9.99 -10.23 -4.65
C GLY A 125 -8.75 -9.55 -5.23
N SER A 126 -8.54 -8.25 -5.03
CA SER A 126 -7.39 -7.51 -5.58
C SER A 126 -6.62 -6.76 -4.50
N MET A 127 -5.30 -6.97 -4.46
CA MET A 127 -4.41 -6.14 -3.63
C MET A 127 -4.22 -4.74 -4.21
N LYS A 128 -4.53 -4.54 -5.50
CA LYS A 128 -4.44 -3.24 -6.16
C LYS A 128 -5.80 -2.54 -6.10
N PRO A 129 -5.92 -1.36 -5.46
CA PRO A 129 -7.17 -0.61 -5.42
C PRO A 129 -7.57 -0.07 -6.80
N ALA A 130 -8.80 0.40 -6.93
CA ALA A 130 -9.32 0.98 -8.16
C ALA A 130 -9.90 2.38 -7.92
N VAL A 131 -9.89 3.20 -8.97
CA VAL A 131 -10.50 4.53 -8.95
C VAL A 131 -12.03 4.40 -8.94
N ALA A 132 -12.69 5.24 -8.15
CA ALA A 132 -14.14 5.36 -8.07
C ALA A 132 -14.56 6.84 -8.10
N ALA A 133 -15.61 7.14 -8.87
CA ALA A 133 -16.14 8.50 -8.98
C ALA A 133 -16.84 8.97 -7.70
N ASP A 134 -17.43 8.02 -6.95
CA ASP A 134 -18.15 8.26 -5.70
C ASP A 134 -18.00 7.07 -4.73
N LEU A 135 -18.69 7.15 -3.58
CA LEU A 135 -18.67 6.14 -2.52
C LEU A 135 -19.96 5.31 -2.44
N THR A 136 -20.75 5.24 -3.51
CA THR A 136 -22.04 4.50 -3.51
C THR A 136 -21.89 3.00 -3.20
N GLY A 137 -20.71 2.42 -3.45
CA GLY A 137 -20.37 1.04 -3.09
C GLY A 137 -20.12 0.77 -1.60
N ASN A 138 -20.15 1.79 -0.72
CA ASN A 138 -20.07 1.66 0.74
C ASN A 138 -18.81 0.98 1.33
N THR A 139 -17.66 1.09 0.68
CA THR A 139 -16.36 0.60 1.19
C THR A 139 -16.04 1.09 2.62
N ARG A 140 -15.35 0.26 3.40
CA ARG A 140 -14.83 0.61 4.72
C ARG A 140 -13.68 1.63 4.62
N LEU A 141 -12.79 1.46 3.65
CA LEU A 141 -11.67 2.36 3.38
C LEU A 141 -11.93 3.17 2.11
N ALA A 142 -11.74 4.48 2.18
CA ALA A 142 -11.77 5.36 1.01
C ALA A 142 -10.63 6.37 1.04
N LEU A 143 -9.99 6.53 -0.11
CA LEU A 143 -8.85 7.42 -0.30
C LEU A 143 -9.24 8.51 -1.29
N ARG A 144 -9.24 9.77 -0.88
CA ARG A 144 -9.53 10.89 -1.78
C ARG A 144 -8.26 11.34 -2.49
N VAL A 145 -8.37 11.59 -3.79
CA VAL A 145 -7.30 12.18 -4.59
C VAL A 145 -7.21 13.67 -4.27
N ILE A 146 -6.13 14.08 -3.60
CA ILE A 146 -5.92 15.47 -3.18
C ILE A 146 -4.98 16.24 -4.10
N GLN A 147 -4.06 15.54 -4.77
CA GLN A 147 -3.12 16.18 -5.69
C GLN A 147 -2.64 15.20 -6.75
N LYS A 148 -2.45 15.72 -7.97
CA LYS A 148 -1.68 15.06 -9.02
C LYS A 148 -0.31 15.72 -9.13
N LEU A 149 0.73 14.91 -9.22
CA LEU A 149 2.11 15.36 -9.23
C LEU A 149 2.98 14.43 -10.08
N THR A 150 4.25 14.77 -10.19
CA THR A 150 5.25 13.87 -10.75
C THR A 150 6.33 13.62 -9.71
N VAL A 151 6.77 12.36 -9.62
CA VAL A 151 7.90 11.96 -8.77
C VAL A 151 9.09 11.64 -9.65
N SER A 152 10.29 11.96 -9.16
CA SER A 152 11.53 11.57 -9.80
C SER A 152 11.90 10.17 -9.35
N ILE A 153 12.04 9.24 -10.30
CA ILE A 153 12.58 7.90 -10.04
C ILE A 153 13.81 7.73 -10.92
N GLY A 154 14.99 7.78 -10.31
CA GLY A 154 16.24 7.94 -11.05
C GLY A 154 16.21 9.22 -11.91
N SER A 155 16.40 9.07 -13.21
CA SER A 155 16.29 10.16 -14.20
C SER A 155 14.89 10.34 -14.78
N ALA A 156 13.95 9.41 -14.52
CA ALA A 156 12.61 9.45 -15.08
C ALA A 156 11.65 10.31 -14.23
N ARG A 157 10.71 10.97 -14.90
CA ARG A 157 9.57 11.66 -14.26
C ARG A 157 8.34 10.81 -14.44
N VAL A 158 7.80 10.30 -13.34
CA VAL A 158 6.67 9.37 -13.34
C VAL A 158 5.46 10.07 -12.74
N ALA A 159 4.29 9.87 -13.35
CA ALA A 159 3.03 10.38 -12.84
C ALA A 159 2.69 9.73 -11.51
N ALA A 160 2.29 10.57 -10.55
CA ALA A 160 1.93 10.13 -9.22
C ALA A 160 0.72 10.88 -8.71
N THR A 161 0.03 10.24 -7.77
CA THR A 161 -1.19 10.74 -7.15
C THR A 161 -0.98 10.73 -5.64
N GLN A 162 -1.25 11.88 -5.00
CA GLN A 162 -1.32 11.97 -3.55
C GLN A 162 -2.75 11.68 -3.10
N LEU A 163 -2.85 10.79 -2.12
CA LEU A 163 -4.09 10.25 -1.58
C LEU A 163 -4.21 10.63 -0.10
N GLU A 164 -5.43 10.93 0.33
CA GLU A 164 -5.80 11.20 1.71
C GLU A 164 -6.86 10.20 2.15
N VAL A 165 -6.69 9.57 3.31
CA VAL A 165 -7.69 8.67 3.88
C VAL A 165 -8.86 9.50 4.41
N VAL A 166 -10.03 9.35 3.80
CA VAL A 166 -11.27 10.04 4.21
C VAL A 166 -12.25 9.14 4.96
N LYS A 167 -12.02 7.82 4.94
CA LYS A 167 -12.82 6.81 5.64
C LYS A 167 -11.93 5.60 5.96
N ALA A 168 -12.00 5.03 7.18
CA ALA A 168 -11.24 3.85 7.63
C ALA A 168 -11.98 3.06 8.73
#